data_AF-A0A431LLS3-F1
#
_entry.id   AF-A0A431LLS3-F1
#
_cell.length_a   1.000
_cell.length_b   1.000
_cell.length_c   1.000
_cell.angle_alpha   90.00
_cell.angle_beta   90.00
_cell.angle_gamma   90.00
#
_symmetry.space_group_name_H-M   'P 1'
#
loop_
_entity.id
_entity.type
_entity.pdbx_description
1 polymer ?
#
loop_
_entity_poly.entity_id
_entity_poly.type
_entity_poly.pdbx_seq_one_letter_code
_entity_poly.pdbx_strand_id
1 'polypeptide(L)'
;MRFEGMFYPALWFCSNQRSAIQRNQCSPDMVAPVTTRLLAPAAIISIWFSFMPNCAASDLSGQSAIIAKSQATKDSKAALQILEAYIATHPDAAEAYFQAARMSNATKNNSKTVALATKYLALKPAPIDYYIYHLRAHAYSGLGQFNRALADLDIARKAQPKDAEVLLLAGLAHQQLGQYKEALQEFSLAAKLNEPRAIRCKAEIELDKHQVEAAAADYVEFARKQPDGLGVILAKLLDLSRSGKCDSALYVLNELLNANLPKTEERLLDLKANILYENNRKKEALEVCDLFEKKFKKTDLYTIRYGIVWEKKDYESALVCLNGMLKSRPSERALYLMRGDCYRALDEYEKALADYNRVPDLVMKDVQKRKERAECNYQLGHFSEAAKEFDAVNSIQPTGEGYERQGRCLLALQRYKEALVCLSRAVRLTPLKADFVATRGDCYRRLHEYTHALKDFSDAMVLKPDNMIYVFGRGLCLAELGRNAEAIKDFTAAMSNPHLLSRACLERARAYDKIGEKTKAEADRKAAQSASKSVEDDFFR
;
A
#
# COMPACT_ATOMS: atom_id res chain seq x y z
N MET A 1 -18.10 6.86 -21.92
CA MET A 1 -16.91 7.60 -21.44
C MET A 1 -17.11 7.93 -19.97
N ARG A 2 -16.55 7.10 -19.09
CA ARG A 2 -16.25 7.26 -17.65
C ARG A 2 -15.99 5.85 -17.15
N PHE A 3 -14.71 5.47 -17.06
CA PHE A 3 -14.29 4.22 -16.43
C PHE A 3 -14.17 4.50 -14.93
N GLU A 4 -15.19 4.12 -14.16
CA GLU A 4 -15.07 3.93 -12.71
C GLU A 4 -14.78 2.45 -12.47
N GLY A 5 -13.58 2.17 -11.98
CA GLY A 5 -13.09 0.81 -11.77
C GLY A 5 -11.60 0.79 -11.46
N MET A 6 -11.13 1.69 -10.59
CA MET A 6 -9.78 1.64 -10.04
C MET A 6 -9.82 0.94 -8.68
N PHE A 7 -9.39 -0.32 -8.65
CA PHE A 7 -9.05 -1.01 -7.41
C PHE A 7 -7.66 -0.52 -6.94
N TYR A 8 -7.65 0.36 -5.95
CA TYR A 8 -6.48 0.58 -5.10
C TYR A 8 -6.32 -0.62 -4.15
N PRO A 9 -5.11 -1.19 -3.97
CA PRO A 9 -4.85 -2.04 -2.82
C PRO A 9 -4.76 -1.15 -1.58
N ALA A 10 -5.77 -1.23 -0.72
CA ALA A 10 -5.75 -0.69 0.62
C ALA A 10 -4.63 -1.37 1.43
N LEU A 11 -3.65 -0.57 1.86
CA LEU A 11 -2.65 -0.96 2.86
C LEU A 11 -3.34 -1.18 4.21
N TRP A 12 -3.66 -2.42 4.54
CA TRP A 12 -4.12 -2.81 5.86
C TRP A 12 -2.93 -3.23 6.73
N PHE A 13 -2.58 -2.36 7.68
CA PHE A 13 -1.69 -2.67 8.79
C PHE A 13 -2.40 -3.63 9.76
N CYS A 14 -1.90 -4.87 9.87
CA CYS A 14 -2.28 -5.75 10.98
C CYS A 14 -1.38 -5.48 12.19
N SER A 15 -1.99 -4.89 13.20
CA SER A 15 -1.59 -4.95 14.61
C SER A 15 -1.84 -6.35 15.18
N ASN A 16 -0.86 -6.99 15.82
CA ASN A 16 -1.04 -7.56 17.17
C ASN A 16 0.26 -8.13 17.77
N GLN A 17 0.50 -7.73 19.03
CA GLN A 17 1.46 -8.33 19.96
C GLN A 17 0.82 -9.46 20.79
N ARG A 18 1.70 -10.25 21.43
CA ARG A 18 1.54 -11.16 22.60
C ARG A 18 1.11 -12.60 22.25
N SER A 19 1.66 -13.68 22.81
CA SER A 19 2.51 -13.93 23.99
C SER A 19 2.91 -15.42 24.06
N ALA A 20 4.07 -15.74 24.65
CA ALA A 20 4.44 -16.96 25.44
C ALA A 20 5.98 -17.05 25.44
N ILE A 21 6.79 -16.88 26.50
CA ILE A 21 6.86 -17.46 27.86
C ILE A 21 6.79 -19.00 27.89
N GLN A 22 7.95 -19.65 27.77
CA GLN A 22 8.33 -20.87 28.50
C GLN A 22 9.85 -20.79 28.79
N ARG A 23 10.24 -20.61 30.07
CA ARG A 23 10.69 -21.64 31.04
C ARG A 23 12.02 -22.31 30.66
N ASN A 24 13.09 -21.95 31.40
CA ASN A 24 14.25 -22.79 31.75
C ASN A 24 14.73 -22.24 33.12
N GLN A 25 14.32 -22.80 34.26
CA GLN A 25 14.99 -23.87 35.01
C GLN A 25 16.50 -23.61 35.24
N CYS A 26 16.81 -23.10 36.43
CA CYS A 26 18.12 -23.16 37.08
C CYS A 26 18.18 -24.38 38.01
N SER A 27 19.33 -25.04 38.09
CA SER A 27 19.84 -25.77 39.25
C SER A 27 21.37 -26.03 39.06
N PRO A 28 22.15 -26.45 40.07
CA PRO A 28 23.22 -25.64 40.69
C PRO A 28 24.62 -26.32 40.63
N ASP A 29 25.56 -25.85 41.46
CA ASP A 29 26.88 -26.40 41.82
C ASP A 29 28.08 -25.89 41.00
N MET A 30 29.28 -25.62 41.53
CA MET A 30 29.86 -25.48 42.88
C MET A 30 31.33 -24.98 42.69
N VAL A 31 31.96 -24.51 43.78
CA VAL A 31 33.41 -24.46 44.09
C VAL A 31 34.23 -23.18 43.75
N ALA A 32 34.56 -22.44 44.83
CA ALA A 32 35.65 -21.45 45.01
C ALA A 32 37.03 -22.16 45.23
N PRO A 33 38.16 -21.59 45.72
CA PRO A 33 38.50 -20.25 46.25
C PRO A 33 39.85 -19.69 45.69
N VAL A 34 40.35 -18.50 46.09
CA VAL A 34 41.39 -18.30 47.14
C VAL A 34 41.64 -16.77 47.36
N THR A 35 41.23 -16.25 48.54
CA THR A 35 41.92 -15.42 49.59
C THR A 35 42.92 -14.30 49.21
N THR A 36 43.02 -13.15 49.91
CA THR A 36 43.22 -12.94 51.38
C THR A 36 43.05 -11.47 51.88
N ARG A 37 42.35 -11.29 53.02
CA ARG A 37 42.49 -10.42 54.25
C ARG A 37 42.83 -8.90 54.16
N LEU A 38 42.41 -7.98 55.06
CA LEU A 38 42.24 -7.91 56.55
C LEU A 38 41.22 -6.77 56.91
N LEU A 39 40.17 -6.96 57.74
CA LEU A 39 39.99 -6.76 59.21
C LEU A 39 39.40 -5.40 59.69
N ALA A 40 38.26 -5.46 60.42
CA ALA A 40 37.61 -4.41 61.23
C ALA A 40 38.05 -4.51 62.72
N PRO A 41 37.59 -3.64 63.68
CA PRO A 41 36.33 -3.94 64.40
C PRO A 41 35.54 -2.74 64.97
N ALA A 42 34.37 -3.05 65.55
CA ALA A 42 33.37 -2.15 66.13
C ALA A 42 33.46 -1.99 67.67
N ALA A 43 32.63 -1.07 68.19
CA ALA A 43 31.99 -0.97 69.52
C ALA A 43 32.67 -0.12 70.60
N ILE A 44 31.98 0.95 71.05
CA ILE A 44 31.94 1.48 72.44
C ILE A 44 30.60 2.27 72.70
N ILE A 45 29.76 1.69 73.58
CA ILE A 45 28.91 2.27 74.65
C ILE A 45 27.55 2.95 74.37
N SER A 46 26.54 2.34 74.98
CA SER A 46 25.22 2.86 75.39
C SER A 46 25.24 3.35 76.86
N ILE A 47 24.45 4.38 77.22
CA ILE A 47 23.53 4.47 78.40
C ILE A 47 23.07 5.93 78.68
N TRP A 48 21.74 6.12 78.56
CA TRP A 48 20.72 6.92 79.29
C TRP A 48 20.68 8.46 79.38
N PHE A 49 19.53 8.94 78.88
CA PHE A 49 18.76 10.17 79.11
C PHE A 49 18.64 10.65 80.57
N SER A 50 18.65 11.97 80.76
CA SER A 50 17.59 12.69 81.50
C SER A 50 17.61 14.21 81.23
N PHE A 51 16.40 14.80 81.18
CA PHE A 51 16.01 16.22 81.00
C PHE A 51 15.91 16.79 79.57
N MET A 52 14.66 16.87 79.07
CA MET A 52 14.22 17.63 77.89
C MET A 52 13.89 19.10 78.25
N PRO A 53 13.83 20.03 77.26
CA PRO A 53 12.58 20.24 76.52
C PRO A 53 12.71 20.11 74.99
N ASN A 54 11.81 19.29 74.42
CA ASN A 54 11.06 19.46 73.17
C ASN A 54 11.75 20.06 71.91
N CYS A 55 11.99 19.19 70.90
CA CYS A 55 11.23 19.11 69.63
C CYS A 55 12.02 18.35 68.55
N ALA A 56 11.32 17.48 67.80
CA ALA A 56 11.69 16.95 66.48
C ALA A 56 12.88 15.96 66.34
N ALA A 57 12.85 14.81 67.03
CA ALA A 57 13.82 13.73 66.78
C ALA A 57 13.24 12.31 66.70
N SER A 58 11.95 12.14 66.38
CA SER A 58 11.26 10.83 66.50
C SER A 58 10.71 10.20 65.21
N ASP A 59 11.16 10.55 63.99
CA ASP A 59 10.58 9.92 62.77
C ASP A 59 11.54 9.61 61.60
N LEU A 60 12.83 9.97 61.72
CA LEU A 60 13.80 9.78 60.63
C LEU A 60 14.07 8.29 60.30
N SER A 61 13.90 7.37 61.26
CA SER A 61 14.08 5.92 61.07
C SER A 61 12.91 5.27 60.33
N GLY A 62 11.68 5.75 60.54
CA GLY A 62 10.47 5.26 59.87
C GLY A 62 10.39 5.73 58.42
N GLN A 63 10.62 7.02 58.18
CA GLN A 63 10.58 7.61 56.84
C GLN A 63 11.62 7.00 55.90
N SER A 64 12.86 6.84 56.36
CA SER A 64 13.95 6.24 55.58
C SER A 64 13.68 4.78 55.22
N ALA A 65 13.09 3.99 56.15
CA ALA A 65 12.71 2.61 55.89
C ALA A 65 11.57 2.48 54.85
N ILE A 66 10.58 3.38 54.90
CA ILE A 66 9.48 3.40 53.92
C ILE A 66 9.97 3.83 52.54
N ILE A 67 10.85 4.84 52.46
CA ILE A 67 11.46 5.24 51.20
C ILE A 67 12.29 4.09 50.61
N ALA A 68 13.12 3.42 51.42
CA ALA A 68 13.89 2.26 50.98
C ALA A 68 12.97 1.13 50.47
N LYS A 69 11.86 0.86 51.16
CA LYS A 69 10.86 -0.11 50.73
C LYS A 69 10.20 0.27 49.39
N SER A 70 9.90 1.54 49.19
CA SER A 70 9.35 2.04 47.93
C SER A 70 10.35 1.92 46.77
N GLN A 71 11.62 2.23 47.01
CA GLN A 71 12.70 2.13 46.02
C GLN A 71 13.04 0.68 45.67
N ALA A 72 12.91 -0.25 46.62
CA ALA A 72 13.07 -1.68 46.37
C ALA A 72 11.91 -2.29 45.55
N THR A 73 10.78 -1.58 45.44
CA THR A 73 9.61 -2.05 44.70
C THR A 73 9.77 -1.71 43.21
N LYS A 74 9.82 -2.74 42.36
CA LYS A 74 10.00 -2.57 40.90
C LYS A 74 8.79 -1.92 40.20
N ASP A 75 7.59 -2.04 40.78
CA ASP A 75 6.38 -1.44 40.24
C ASP A 75 6.17 -0.03 40.81
N SER A 76 6.27 0.99 39.95
CA SER A 76 6.07 2.40 40.31
C SER A 76 4.68 2.69 40.88
N LYS A 77 3.66 1.92 40.50
CA LYS A 77 2.30 2.09 41.03
C LYS A 77 2.19 1.55 42.46
N ALA A 78 2.78 0.40 42.74
CA ALA A 78 2.84 -0.16 44.08
C ALA A 78 3.76 0.66 45.00
N ALA A 79 4.89 1.15 44.50
CA ALA A 79 5.77 2.06 45.21
C ALA A 79 5.05 3.37 45.59
N LEU A 80 4.26 3.93 44.66
CA LEU A 80 3.43 5.11 44.92
C LEU A 80 2.40 4.85 46.03
N GLN A 81 1.71 3.70 46.02
CA GLN A 81 0.72 3.36 47.06
C GLN A 81 1.33 3.26 48.45
N ILE A 82 2.53 2.68 48.57
CA ILE A 82 3.27 2.59 49.84
C ILE A 82 3.58 4.00 50.37
N LEU A 83 4.03 4.89 49.49
CA LEU A 83 4.34 6.28 49.84
C LEU A 83 3.07 7.08 50.18
N GLU A 84 1.97 6.88 49.45
CA GLU A 84 0.68 7.51 49.72
C GLU A 84 0.12 7.10 51.10
N ALA A 85 0.21 5.83 51.46
CA ALA A 85 -0.23 5.33 52.77
C ALA A 85 0.59 5.94 53.93
N TYR A 86 1.88 6.15 53.71
CA TYR A 86 2.75 6.79 54.69
C TYR A 86 2.48 8.29 54.81
N ILE A 87 2.31 8.99 53.68
CA ILE A 87 1.95 10.42 53.65
C ILE A 87 0.61 10.68 54.34
N ALA A 88 -0.36 9.77 54.20
CA ALA A 88 -1.66 9.89 54.86
C ALA A 88 -1.57 9.89 56.39
N THR A 89 -0.54 9.25 56.95
CA THR A 89 -0.29 9.19 58.40
C THR A 89 0.76 10.19 58.86
N HIS A 90 1.59 10.72 57.96
CA HIS A 90 2.69 11.64 58.25
C HIS A 90 2.68 12.82 57.24
N PRO A 91 1.78 13.80 57.42
CA PRO A 91 1.57 14.87 56.44
C PRO A 91 2.74 15.85 56.29
N ASP A 92 3.68 15.87 57.25
CA ASP A 92 4.87 16.74 57.25
C ASP A 92 6.11 16.06 56.62
N ALA A 93 5.98 14.82 56.13
CA ALA A 93 7.07 14.01 55.61
C ALA A 93 7.52 14.45 54.20
N ALA A 94 8.22 15.59 54.09
CA ALA A 94 8.62 16.20 52.82
C ALA A 94 9.30 15.22 51.84
N GLU A 95 10.31 14.45 52.27
CA GLU A 95 11.02 13.51 51.40
C GLU A 95 10.11 12.40 50.84
N ALA A 96 9.07 12.01 51.57
CA ALA A 96 8.09 11.04 51.07
C ALA A 96 7.25 11.63 49.92
N TYR A 97 6.88 12.92 50.00
CA TYR A 97 6.22 13.62 48.88
C TYR A 97 7.11 13.74 47.65
N PHE A 98 8.41 14.00 47.82
CA PHE A 98 9.36 14.06 46.70
C PHE A 98 9.44 12.72 45.95
N GLN A 99 9.62 11.61 46.68
CA GLN A 99 9.67 10.28 46.07
C GLN A 99 8.29 9.89 45.49
N ALA A 100 7.18 10.27 46.13
CA ALA A 100 5.84 10.03 45.61
C ALA A 100 5.60 10.80 44.31
N ALA A 101 6.06 12.06 44.21
CA ALA A 101 5.98 12.85 42.97
C ALA A 101 6.77 12.19 41.83
N ARG A 102 7.97 11.65 42.13
CA ARG A 102 8.77 10.88 41.15
C ARG A 102 8.03 9.64 40.66
N MET A 103 7.49 8.83 41.57
CA MET A 103 6.75 7.62 41.20
C MET A 103 5.47 7.96 40.43
N SER A 104 4.76 9.02 40.84
CA SER A 104 3.58 9.53 40.12
C SER A 104 3.92 9.96 38.69
N ASN A 105 5.04 10.68 38.50
CA ASN A 105 5.51 11.07 37.18
C ASN A 105 5.86 9.85 36.30
N ALA A 106 6.51 8.83 36.88
CA ALA A 106 6.79 7.58 36.19
C ALA A 106 5.51 6.83 35.76
N THR A 107 4.43 6.92 36.55
CA THR A 107 3.10 6.40 36.19
C THR A 107 2.30 7.30 35.25
N LYS A 108 2.88 8.41 34.75
CA LYS A 108 2.25 9.42 33.88
C LYS A 108 1.00 10.07 34.48
N ASN A 109 0.89 10.13 35.82
CA ASN A 109 -0.22 10.79 36.49
C ASN A 109 0.12 12.27 36.77
N ASN A 110 -0.07 13.12 35.76
CA ASN A 110 0.38 14.51 35.79
C ASN A 110 -0.28 15.34 36.90
N SER A 111 -1.58 15.18 37.13
CA SER A 111 -2.30 15.95 38.17
C SER A 111 -1.82 15.62 39.58
N LYS A 112 -1.63 14.33 39.88
CA LYS A 112 -1.06 13.90 41.16
C LYS A 112 0.37 14.38 41.34
N THR A 113 1.20 14.30 40.29
CA THR A 113 2.59 14.76 40.35
C THR A 113 2.66 16.24 40.71
N VAL A 114 1.82 17.08 40.11
CA VAL A 114 1.76 18.52 40.45
C VAL A 114 1.35 18.74 41.90
N ALA A 115 0.34 18.02 42.40
CA ALA A 115 -0.13 18.16 43.78
C ALA A 115 0.96 17.75 44.80
N LEU A 116 1.60 16.60 44.59
CA LEU A 116 2.66 16.08 45.45
C LEU A 116 3.90 16.98 45.42
N ALA A 117 4.33 17.43 44.25
CA ALA A 117 5.46 18.35 44.10
C ALA A 117 5.19 19.71 44.75
N THR A 118 3.96 20.22 44.65
CA THR A 118 3.57 21.49 45.29
C THR A 118 3.54 21.38 46.80
N LYS A 119 3.07 20.24 47.34
CA LYS A 119 3.14 19.96 48.78
C LYS A 119 4.58 19.85 49.28
N TYR A 120 5.47 19.17 48.55
CA TYR A 120 6.89 19.12 48.87
C TYR A 120 7.50 20.53 48.96
N LEU A 121 7.27 21.36 47.95
CA LEU A 121 7.80 22.72 47.88
C LEU A 121 7.28 23.63 49.00
N ALA A 122 6.05 23.40 49.48
CA ALA A 122 5.51 24.13 50.63
C ALA A 122 6.18 23.73 51.95
N LEU A 123 6.55 22.45 52.11
CA LEU A 123 7.22 21.93 53.30
C LEU A 123 8.73 22.24 53.32
N LYS A 124 9.36 22.32 52.14
CA LYS A 124 10.80 22.54 51.99
C LYS A 124 11.09 23.59 50.89
N PRO A 125 10.92 24.89 51.18
CA PRO A 125 11.14 25.95 50.21
C PRO A 125 12.63 26.26 49.96
N ALA A 126 13.54 25.88 50.87
CA ALA A 126 14.98 26.09 50.75
C ALA A 126 15.79 24.92 51.33
N PRO A 127 16.97 24.59 50.76
CA PRO A 127 17.53 25.11 49.51
C PRO A 127 16.71 24.70 48.28
N ILE A 128 16.84 25.45 47.18
CA ILE A 128 16.09 25.19 45.94
C ILE A 128 16.48 23.82 45.39
N ASP A 129 15.55 22.87 45.47
CA ASP A 129 15.67 21.56 44.86
C ASP A 129 15.22 21.64 43.41
N TYR A 130 16.14 21.90 42.48
CA TYR A 130 15.79 22.14 41.07
C TYR A 130 15.07 20.95 40.42
N TYR A 131 15.32 19.72 40.88
CA TYR A 131 14.77 18.51 40.27
C TYR A 131 13.26 18.39 40.51
N ILE A 132 12.74 18.86 41.66
CA ILE A 132 11.29 18.88 41.86
C ILE A 132 10.60 19.89 40.93
N TYR A 133 11.22 21.05 40.66
CA TYR A 133 10.72 22.02 39.69
C TYR A 133 10.70 21.42 38.28
N HIS A 134 11.76 20.69 37.90
CA HIS A 134 11.80 19.92 36.65
C HIS A 134 10.64 18.91 36.53
N LEU A 135 10.41 18.09 37.57
CA LEU A 135 9.31 17.11 37.58
C LEU A 135 7.93 17.78 37.52
N ARG A 136 7.75 18.88 38.25
CA ARG A 136 6.49 19.63 38.27
C ARG A 136 6.25 20.31 36.92
N ALA A 137 7.28 20.86 36.29
CA ALA A 137 7.21 21.40 34.94
C ALA A 137 6.84 20.34 33.91
N HIS A 138 7.46 19.15 33.97
CA HIS A 138 7.10 18.02 33.11
C HIS A 138 5.62 17.65 33.24
N ALA A 139 5.12 17.60 34.48
CA ALA A 139 3.71 17.34 34.75
C ALA A 139 2.78 18.49 34.28
N TYR A 140 3.17 19.76 34.46
CA TYR A 140 2.43 20.91 33.92
C TYR A 140 2.34 20.88 32.40
N SER A 141 3.43 20.56 31.70
CA SER A 141 3.45 20.37 30.24
C SER A 141 2.48 19.26 29.82
N GLY A 142 2.45 18.15 30.56
CA GLY A 142 1.49 17.06 30.33
C GLY A 142 0.03 17.41 30.64
N LEU A 143 -0.24 18.52 31.34
CA LEU A 143 -1.58 19.07 31.59
C LEU A 143 -1.93 20.24 30.63
N GLY A 144 -1.05 20.57 29.68
CA GLY A 144 -1.21 21.73 28.80
C GLY A 144 -0.98 23.09 29.47
N GLN A 145 -0.45 23.11 30.70
CA GLN A 145 -0.20 24.33 31.47
C GLN A 145 1.22 24.89 31.20
N PHE A 146 1.50 25.19 29.94
CA PHE A 146 2.87 25.52 29.48
C PHE A 146 3.49 26.76 30.15
N ASN A 147 2.71 27.80 30.42
CA ASN A 147 3.23 29.00 31.12
C ASN A 147 3.71 28.69 32.55
N ARG A 148 3.02 27.78 33.26
CA ARG A 148 3.44 27.33 34.60
C ARG A 148 4.65 26.42 34.53
N ALA A 149 4.71 25.57 33.50
CA ALA A 149 5.90 24.76 33.23
C ALA A 149 7.13 25.63 32.99
N LEU A 150 7.03 26.66 32.14
CA LEU A 150 8.12 27.60 31.87
C LEU A 150 8.60 28.32 33.13
N ALA A 151 7.69 28.77 34.00
CA ALA A 151 8.07 29.39 35.27
C ALA A 151 8.89 28.46 36.17
N ASP A 152 8.52 27.18 36.25
CA ASP A 152 9.28 26.17 37.00
C ASP A 152 10.63 25.85 36.33
N LEU A 153 10.66 25.77 35.00
CA LEU A 153 11.89 25.52 34.23
C LEU A 153 12.88 26.69 34.33
N ASP A 154 12.40 27.93 34.42
CA ASP A 154 13.25 29.10 34.65
C ASP A 154 13.97 29.04 36.01
N ILE A 155 13.28 28.56 37.04
CA ILE A 155 13.88 28.32 38.36
C ILE A 155 14.91 27.19 38.25
N ALA A 156 14.54 26.07 37.61
CA ALA A 156 15.43 24.93 37.45
C ALA A 156 16.70 25.29 36.66
N ARG A 157 16.57 26.10 35.60
CA ARG A 157 17.67 26.58 34.76
C ARG A 157 18.64 27.50 35.49
N LYS A 158 18.14 28.38 36.37
CA LYS A 158 19.01 29.23 37.21
C LYS A 158 19.87 28.40 38.16
N ALA A 159 19.33 27.29 38.67
CA ALA A 159 20.06 26.39 39.55
C ALA A 159 21.04 25.49 38.78
N GLN A 160 20.64 24.94 37.63
CA GLN A 160 21.46 24.05 36.81
C GLN A 160 21.38 24.43 35.31
N PRO A 161 22.21 25.38 34.84
CA PRO A 161 22.13 25.89 33.45
C PRO A 161 22.55 24.88 32.37
N LYS A 162 23.24 23.79 32.74
CA LYS A 162 23.77 22.78 31.82
C LYS A 162 22.93 21.50 31.79
N ASP A 163 21.70 21.54 32.29
CA ASP A 163 20.77 20.41 32.19
C ASP A 163 20.06 20.43 30.83
N ALA A 164 20.38 19.45 29.97
CA ALA A 164 19.83 19.37 28.63
C ALA A 164 18.33 18.98 28.62
N GLU A 165 17.85 18.24 29.62
CA GLU A 165 16.44 17.82 29.71
C GLU A 165 15.54 19.02 30.05
N VAL A 166 16.01 19.90 30.95
CA VAL A 166 15.33 21.16 31.30
C VAL A 166 15.20 22.07 30.06
N LEU A 167 16.29 22.23 29.29
CA LEU A 167 16.28 23.03 28.05
C LEU A 167 15.37 22.41 26.98
N LEU A 168 15.38 21.08 26.84
CA LEU A 168 14.47 20.36 25.94
C LEU A 168 13.00 20.62 26.31
N LEU A 169 12.64 20.50 27.59
CA LEU A 169 11.28 20.74 28.05
C LEU A 169 10.84 22.20 27.88
N ALA A 170 11.76 23.16 28.08
CA ALA A 170 11.49 24.57 27.84
C ALA A 170 11.22 24.83 26.34
N GLY A 171 12.07 24.28 25.46
CA GLY A 171 11.87 24.37 24.01
C GLY A 171 10.53 23.76 23.56
N LEU A 172 10.16 22.60 24.10
CA LEU A 172 8.87 21.96 23.83
C LEU A 172 7.69 22.82 24.32
N ALA A 173 7.78 23.41 25.51
CA ALA A 173 6.74 24.30 26.03
C ALA A 173 6.57 25.56 25.17
N HIS A 174 7.68 26.20 24.76
CA HIS A 174 7.65 27.33 23.81
C HIS A 174 7.05 26.94 22.45
N GLN A 175 7.38 25.76 21.93
CA GLN A 175 6.81 25.24 20.69
C GLN A 175 5.28 25.10 20.77
N GLN A 176 4.75 24.57 21.88
CA GLN A 176 3.30 24.44 22.08
C GLN A 176 2.59 25.80 22.22
N LEU A 177 3.30 26.83 22.69
CA LEU A 177 2.81 28.20 22.77
C LEU A 177 2.96 28.99 21.44
N GLY A 178 3.51 28.38 20.38
CA GLY A 178 3.79 29.05 19.10
C GLY A 178 4.98 30.01 19.14
N GLN A 179 5.78 30.00 20.20
CA GLN A 179 6.97 30.82 20.41
C GLN A 179 8.19 30.15 19.76
N TYR A 180 8.19 30.09 18.43
CA TYR A 180 9.18 29.30 17.67
C TYR A 180 10.61 29.84 17.75
N LYS A 181 10.81 31.15 17.94
CA LYS A 181 12.16 31.74 18.01
C LYS A 181 12.85 31.31 19.29
N GLU A 182 12.12 31.40 20.40
CA GLU A 182 12.54 30.97 21.72
C GLU A 182 12.76 29.46 21.74
N ALA A 183 11.83 28.68 21.17
CA ALA A 183 11.98 27.23 21.06
C ALA A 183 13.26 26.82 20.30
N LEU A 184 13.56 27.45 19.16
CA LEU A 184 14.78 27.17 18.39
C LEU A 184 16.06 27.50 19.17
N GLN A 185 16.05 28.57 19.97
CA GLN A 185 17.18 28.92 20.83
C GLN A 185 17.40 27.85 21.91
N GLU A 186 16.34 27.45 22.63
CA GLU A 186 16.43 26.42 23.67
C GLU A 186 16.88 25.07 23.10
N PHE A 187 16.33 24.66 21.94
CA PHE A 187 16.78 23.42 21.28
C PHE A 187 18.22 23.50 20.79
N SER A 188 18.68 24.66 20.31
CA SER A 188 20.08 24.85 19.90
C SER A 188 21.04 24.72 21.08
N LEU A 189 20.64 25.21 22.27
CA LEU A 189 21.42 25.04 23.49
C LEU A 189 21.43 23.58 23.95
N ALA A 190 20.28 22.91 23.95
CA ALA A 190 20.18 21.49 24.31
C ALA A 190 20.95 20.58 23.33
N ALA A 191 20.93 20.89 22.03
CA ALA A 191 21.70 20.19 21.00
C ALA A 191 23.22 20.25 21.25
N LYS A 192 23.73 21.42 21.68
CA LYS A 192 25.15 21.59 22.08
C LYS A 192 25.52 20.74 23.30
N LEU A 193 24.56 20.39 24.14
CA LEU A 193 24.73 19.49 25.28
C LEU A 193 24.52 18.01 24.90
N ASN A 194 24.52 17.69 23.60
CA ASN A 194 24.36 16.35 23.05
C ASN A 194 22.99 15.70 23.29
N GLU A 195 21.91 16.47 23.49
CA GLU A 195 20.56 15.93 23.60
C GLU A 195 19.95 15.67 22.20
N PRO A 196 19.82 14.41 21.74
CA PRO A 196 19.42 14.12 20.37
C PRO A 196 17.96 14.51 20.08
N ARG A 197 17.07 14.41 21.08
CA ARG A 197 15.66 14.80 20.90
C ARG A 197 15.52 16.28 20.56
N ALA A 198 16.39 17.13 21.10
CA ALA A 198 16.40 18.56 20.81
C ALA A 198 16.77 18.85 19.35
N ILE A 199 17.77 18.13 18.81
CA ILE A 199 18.19 18.25 17.40
C ILE A 199 17.01 17.92 16.47
N ARG A 200 16.30 16.82 16.74
CA ARG A 200 15.12 16.45 15.94
C ARG A 200 14.02 17.51 16.01
N CYS A 201 13.67 17.98 17.22
CA CYS A 201 12.63 19.01 17.38
C CYS A 201 13.02 20.34 16.72
N LYS A 202 14.30 20.70 16.73
CA LYS A 202 14.84 21.85 16.00
C LYS A 202 14.65 21.68 14.49
N ALA A 203 15.09 20.55 13.93
CA ALA A 203 14.93 20.24 12.50
C ALA A 203 13.46 20.26 12.05
N GLU A 204 12.53 19.78 12.88
CA GLU A 204 11.10 19.81 12.59
C GLU A 204 10.57 21.25 12.44
N ILE A 205 10.95 22.15 13.35
CA ILE A 205 10.54 23.57 13.28
C ILE A 205 11.18 24.25 12.06
N GLU A 206 12.46 24.01 11.80
CA GLU A 206 13.18 24.58 10.65
C GLU A 206 12.52 24.16 9.33
N LEU A 207 12.15 22.88 9.21
CA LEU A 207 11.45 22.35 8.05
C LEU A 207 10.06 22.97 7.85
N ASP A 208 9.31 23.12 8.94
CA ASP A 208 7.99 23.78 8.92
C ASP A 208 8.12 25.28 8.54
N LYS A 209 9.25 25.93 8.85
CA LYS A 209 9.60 27.31 8.47
C LYS A 209 10.32 27.43 7.12
N HIS A 210 10.34 26.38 6.31
CA HIS A 210 10.97 26.35 4.98
C HIS A 210 12.50 26.53 4.97
N GLN A 211 13.17 26.26 6.10
CA GLN A 211 14.63 26.24 6.21
C GLN A 211 15.14 24.82 5.97
N VAL A 212 14.96 24.34 4.74
CA VAL A 212 15.17 22.92 4.38
C VAL A 212 16.63 22.49 4.55
N GLU A 213 17.58 23.35 4.22
CA GLU A 213 19.02 23.05 4.32
C GLU A 213 19.47 22.87 5.77
N ALA A 214 19.04 23.78 6.66
CA ALA A 214 19.31 23.70 8.09
C ALA A 214 18.68 22.43 8.70
N ALA A 215 17.41 22.18 8.36
CA ALA A 215 16.71 20.99 8.81
C ALA A 215 17.40 19.69 8.35
N ALA A 216 17.89 19.65 7.11
CA ALA A 216 18.60 18.49 6.58
C ALA A 216 19.90 18.22 7.36
N ALA A 217 20.69 19.27 7.64
CA ALA A 217 21.92 19.15 8.43
C ALA A 217 21.64 18.61 9.85
N ASP A 218 20.62 19.16 10.52
CA ASP A 218 20.22 18.70 11.85
C ASP A 218 19.70 17.25 11.83
N TYR A 219 18.91 16.85 10.83
CA TYR A 219 18.45 15.46 10.71
C TYR A 219 19.60 14.48 10.47
N VAL A 220 20.60 14.86 9.66
CA VAL A 220 21.81 14.06 9.47
C VAL A 220 22.56 13.92 10.80
N GLU A 221 22.73 15.00 11.57
CA GLU A 221 23.36 14.93 12.89
C GLU A 221 22.59 14.02 13.84
N PHE A 222 21.26 14.17 13.90
CA PHE A 222 20.39 13.33 14.71
C PHE A 222 20.52 11.85 14.32
N ALA A 223 20.49 11.53 13.03
CA ALA A 223 20.60 10.15 12.55
C ALA A 223 21.97 9.52 12.85
N ARG A 224 23.05 10.31 12.91
CA ARG A 224 24.37 9.84 13.37
C ARG A 224 24.38 9.49 14.86
N LYS A 225 23.71 10.31 15.69
CA LYS A 225 23.65 10.14 17.15
C LYS A 225 22.67 9.03 17.55
N GLN A 226 21.54 8.91 16.86
CA GLN A 226 20.50 7.91 17.11
C GLN A 226 20.06 7.21 15.81
N PRO A 227 20.83 6.21 15.34
CA PRO A 227 20.48 5.45 14.13
C PRO A 227 19.10 4.77 14.22
N ASP A 228 18.73 4.29 15.40
CA ASP A 228 17.42 3.65 15.66
C ASP A 228 16.24 4.65 15.55
N GLY A 229 16.52 5.95 15.71
CA GLY A 229 15.55 7.04 15.61
C GLY A 229 15.16 7.42 14.17
N LEU A 230 15.83 6.86 13.15
CA LEU A 230 15.61 7.21 11.75
C LEU A 230 14.13 7.04 11.33
N GLY A 231 13.43 6.04 11.86
CA GLY A 231 12.03 5.80 11.53
C GLY A 231 11.11 6.99 11.77
N VAL A 232 11.42 7.82 12.78
CA VAL A 232 10.64 9.04 13.08
C VAL A 232 10.84 10.09 12.00
N ILE A 233 12.07 10.24 11.49
CA ILE A 233 12.38 11.15 10.39
C ILE A 233 11.66 10.69 9.12
N LEU A 234 11.76 9.39 8.79
CA LEU A 234 11.14 8.82 7.60
C LEU A 234 9.62 9.04 7.56
N ALA A 235 8.93 8.86 8.70
CA ALA A 235 7.51 9.14 8.82
C ALA A 235 7.18 10.62 8.56
N LYS A 236 7.94 11.54 9.17
CA LYS A 236 7.76 12.98 8.95
C LYS A 236 8.01 13.38 7.49
N LEU A 237 9.01 12.80 6.83
CA LEU A 237 9.29 13.08 5.41
C LEU A 237 8.17 12.56 4.49
N LEU A 238 7.60 11.39 4.81
CA LEU A 238 6.44 10.86 4.09
C LEU A 238 5.21 11.77 4.24
N ASP A 239 4.92 12.20 5.46
CA ASP A 239 3.81 13.13 5.75
C ASP A 239 4.03 14.49 5.05
N LEU A 240 5.27 14.99 5.07
CA LEU A 240 5.64 16.23 4.39
C LEU A 240 5.43 16.12 2.87
N SER A 241 5.82 14.99 2.27
CA SER A 241 5.57 14.69 0.86
C SER A 241 4.08 14.75 0.53
N ARG A 242 3.23 14.08 1.35
CA ARG A 242 1.78 14.05 1.17
C ARG A 242 1.10 15.42 1.37
N SER A 243 1.74 16.31 2.12
CA SER A 243 1.28 17.71 2.28
C SER A 243 1.60 18.62 1.08
N GLY A 244 2.19 18.07 0.00
CA GLY A 244 2.56 18.81 -1.22
C GLY A 244 3.97 19.41 -1.19
N LYS A 245 4.74 19.18 -0.11
CA LYS A 245 6.13 19.66 0.03
C LYS A 245 7.14 18.56 -0.35
N CYS A 246 6.92 17.91 -1.49
CA CYS A 246 7.71 16.77 -1.95
C CYS A 246 9.19 17.11 -2.19
N ASP A 247 9.50 18.27 -2.80
CA ASP A 247 10.89 18.66 -3.07
C ASP A 247 11.70 18.87 -1.79
N SER A 248 11.09 19.44 -0.75
CA SER A 248 11.74 19.57 0.56
C SER A 248 12.01 18.21 1.20
N ALA A 249 11.06 17.28 1.11
CA ALA A 249 11.24 15.92 1.62
C ALA A 249 12.38 15.20 0.89
N LEU A 250 12.41 15.27 -0.44
CA LEU A 250 13.45 14.65 -1.28
C LEU A 250 14.82 15.28 -1.05
N TYR A 251 14.90 16.60 -0.81
CA TYR A 251 16.16 17.27 -0.47
C TYR A 251 16.76 16.68 0.81
N VAL A 252 15.98 16.65 1.90
CA VAL A 252 16.45 16.09 3.19
C VAL A 252 16.86 14.63 3.02
N LEU A 253 16.12 13.87 2.22
CA LEU A 253 16.37 12.46 1.99
C LEU A 253 17.66 12.23 1.18
N ASN A 254 17.96 13.09 0.19
CA ASN A 254 19.22 13.09 -0.53
C ASN A 254 20.41 13.40 0.40
N GLU A 255 20.28 14.37 1.30
CA GLU A 255 21.33 14.67 2.28
C GLU A 255 21.58 13.50 3.25
N LEU A 256 20.52 12.81 3.69
CA LEU A 256 20.64 11.59 4.49
C LEU A 256 21.35 10.45 3.73
N LEU A 257 21.12 10.32 2.42
CA LEU A 257 21.82 9.36 1.57
C LEU A 257 23.30 9.74 1.40
N ASN A 258 23.59 11.01 1.13
CA ASN A 258 24.94 11.54 0.97
C ASN A 258 25.79 11.39 2.24
N ALA A 259 25.15 11.39 3.41
CA ALA A 259 25.80 11.23 4.70
C ALA A 259 26.37 9.81 4.95
N ASN A 260 26.12 8.83 4.08
CA ASN A 260 26.66 7.46 4.16
C ASN A 260 26.45 6.80 5.52
N LEU A 261 25.24 6.94 6.07
CA LEU A 261 24.87 6.37 7.36
C LEU A 261 24.87 4.82 7.28
N PRO A 262 25.44 4.11 8.28
CA PRO A 262 25.59 2.66 8.22
C PRO A 262 24.23 1.94 8.30
N LYS A 263 24.00 0.98 7.39
CA LYS A 263 22.80 0.11 7.36
C LYS A 263 21.46 0.84 7.17
N THR A 264 21.44 2.10 6.72
CA THR A 264 20.19 2.87 6.52
C THR A 264 19.84 3.10 5.05
N GLU A 265 20.81 3.01 4.15
CA GLU A 265 20.67 3.37 2.74
C GLU A 265 19.52 2.63 2.04
N GLU A 266 19.35 1.33 2.32
CA GLU A 266 18.26 0.52 1.79
C GLU A 266 16.89 1.13 2.12
N ARG A 267 16.68 1.52 3.39
CA ARG A 267 15.43 2.13 3.88
C ARG A 267 15.21 3.53 3.30
N LEU A 268 16.29 4.29 3.10
CA LEU A 268 16.23 5.62 2.51
C LEU A 268 15.83 5.53 1.04
N LEU A 269 16.47 4.66 0.25
CA LEU A 269 16.12 4.48 -1.16
C LEU A 269 14.70 3.96 -1.36
N ASP A 270 14.24 3.06 -0.48
CA ASP A 270 12.85 2.60 -0.48
C ASP A 270 11.86 3.76 -0.25
N LEU A 271 12.09 4.58 0.79
CA LEU A 271 11.24 5.76 1.01
C LEU A 271 11.32 6.75 -0.18
N LYS A 272 12.51 6.96 -0.75
CA LYS A 272 12.70 7.84 -1.91
C LYS A 272 11.85 7.39 -3.10
N ALA A 273 11.90 6.09 -3.43
CA ALA A 273 11.11 5.53 -4.52
C ALA A 273 9.61 5.69 -4.27
N ASN A 274 9.15 5.44 -3.04
CA ASN A 274 7.75 5.62 -2.65
C ASN A 274 7.29 7.07 -2.79
N ILE A 275 8.06 8.04 -2.25
CA ILE A 275 7.74 9.47 -2.36
C ILE A 275 7.67 9.91 -3.83
N LEU A 276 8.63 9.50 -4.65
CA LEU A 276 8.64 9.84 -6.08
C LEU A 276 7.43 9.24 -6.81
N TYR A 277 7.07 8.00 -6.50
CA TYR A 277 5.91 7.32 -7.10
C TYR A 277 4.58 7.97 -6.69
N GLU A 278 4.36 8.21 -5.39
CA GLU A 278 3.13 8.86 -4.88
C GLU A 278 2.94 10.28 -5.47
N ASN A 279 4.02 11.00 -5.77
CA ASN A 279 3.99 12.33 -6.38
C ASN A 279 4.08 12.33 -7.91
N ASN A 280 3.79 11.20 -8.57
CA ASN A 280 3.77 11.05 -10.03
C ASN A 280 5.12 11.36 -10.74
N ARG A 281 6.25 11.35 -10.02
CA ARG A 281 7.62 11.49 -10.56
C ARG A 281 8.18 10.14 -11.00
N LYS A 282 7.45 9.49 -11.91
CA LYS A 282 7.66 8.08 -12.30
C LYS A 282 9.02 7.79 -12.92
N LYS A 283 9.61 8.73 -13.67
CA LYS A 283 10.94 8.54 -14.28
C LYS A 283 12.03 8.41 -13.22
N GLU A 284 12.07 9.35 -12.28
CA GLU A 284 13.03 9.35 -11.18
C GLU A 284 12.80 8.15 -10.24
N ALA A 285 11.54 7.75 -10.01
CA ALA A 285 11.24 6.55 -9.24
C ALA A 285 11.85 5.28 -9.87
N LEU A 286 11.82 5.16 -11.20
CA LEU A 286 12.47 4.05 -11.92
C LEU A 286 13.99 4.09 -11.77
N GLU A 287 14.62 5.26 -11.88
CA GLU A 287 16.07 5.41 -11.68
C GLU A 287 16.50 4.95 -10.28
N VAL A 288 15.70 5.26 -9.25
CA VAL A 288 15.93 4.76 -7.89
C VAL A 288 15.74 3.25 -7.80
N CYS A 289 14.73 2.68 -8.48
CA CYS A 289 14.54 1.23 -8.54
C CYS A 289 15.74 0.53 -9.20
N ASP A 290 16.25 1.07 -10.30
CA ASP A 290 17.41 0.54 -11.02
C ASP A 290 18.67 0.59 -10.16
N LEU A 291 18.90 1.71 -9.47
CA LEU A 291 19.99 1.87 -8.53
C LEU A 291 19.90 0.85 -7.37
N PHE A 292 18.71 0.70 -6.80
CA PHE A 292 18.46 -0.22 -5.69
C PHE A 292 18.73 -1.68 -6.08
N GLU A 293 18.19 -2.12 -7.22
CA GLU A 293 18.39 -3.48 -7.73
C GLU A 293 19.87 -3.74 -8.01
N LYS A 294 20.56 -2.80 -8.68
CA LYS A 294 21.99 -2.92 -8.99
C LYS A 294 22.84 -3.08 -7.72
N LYS A 295 22.48 -2.35 -6.65
CA LYS A 295 23.26 -2.30 -5.42
C LYS A 295 22.97 -3.46 -4.47
N PHE A 296 21.69 -3.77 -4.24
CA PHE A 296 21.27 -4.76 -3.23
C PHE A 296 20.90 -6.12 -3.81
N LYS A 297 20.66 -6.21 -5.14
CA LYS A 297 20.19 -7.43 -5.82
C LYS A 297 18.91 -8.00 -5.18
N LYS A 298 18.03 -7.10 -4.75
CA LYS A 298 16.76 -7.39 -4.06
C LYS A 298 15.57 -6.92 -4.88
N THR A 299 14.40 -7.48 -4.60
CA THR A 299 13.17 -7.27 -5.36
C THR A 299 12.12 -6.40 -4.63
N ASP A 300 12.48 -5.76 -3.52
CA ASP A 300 11.55 -4.98 -2.68
C ASP A 300 10.81 -3.87 -3.46
N LEU A 301 11.51 -3.16 -4.36
CA LEU A 301 10.93 -2.09 -5.17
C LEU A 301 10.18 -2.56 -6.42
N TYR A 302 10.03 -3.87 -6.62
CA TYR A 302 9.37 -4.41 -7.82
C TYR A 302 7.88 -4.05 -7.85
N THR A 303 7.26 -3.81 -6.71
CA THR A 303 5.86 -3.33 -6.63
C THR A 303 5.72 -1.95 -7.29
N ILE A 304 6.63 -1.02 -6.96
CA ILE A 304 6.65 0.34 -7.54
C ILE A 304 6.99 0.26 -9.02
N ARG A 305 8.05 -0.48 -9.37
CA ARG A 305 8.46 -0.62 -10.76
C ARG A 305 7.33 -1.22 -11.60
N TYR A 306 6.70 -2.30 -11.14
CA TYR A 306 5.56 -2.94 -11.79
C TYR A 306 4.45 -1.93 -12.08
N GLY A 307 4.04 -1.14 -11.06
CA GLY A 307 2.98 -0.13 -11.23
C GLY A 307 3.28 0.87 -12.35
N ILE A 308 4.54 1.28 -12.49
CA ILE A 308 4.96 2.23 -13.53
C ILE A 308 5.01 1.59 -14.92
N VAL A 309 5.59 0.39 -15.05
CA VAL A 309 5.75 -0.27 -16.36
C VAL A 309 4.42 -0.83 -16.88
N TRP A 310 3.53 -1.25 -15.98
CA TRP A 310 2.16 -1.67 -16.31
C TRP A 310 1.36 -0.53 -16.96
N GLU A 311 1.40 0.67 -16.39
CA GLU A 311 0.75 1.86 -16.98
C GLU A 311 1.32 2.21 -18.36
N LYS A 312 2.63 2.00 -18.56
CA LYS A 312 3.29 2.19 -19.86
C LYS A 312 2.97 1.09 -20.87
N LYS A 313 2.26 0.04 -20.46
CA LYS A 313 2.00 -1.17 -21.26
C LYS A 313 3.29 -1.90 -21.69
N ASP A 314 4.36 -1.74 -20.92
CA ASP A 314 5.58 -2.51 -21.07
C ASP A 314 5.41 -3.82 -20.26
N TYR A 315 4.75 -4.79 -20.90
CA TYR A 315 4.36 -6.03 -20.26
C TYR A 315 5.56 -6.95 -20.04
N GLU A 316 6.59 -6.88 -20.88
CA GLU A 316 7.83 -7.63 -20.71
C GLU A 316 8.56 -7.22 -19.42
N SER A 317 8.74 -5.92 -19.18
CA SER A 317 9.31 -5.43 -17.92
C SER A 317 8.41 -5.75 -16.73
N ALA A 318 7.08 -5.69 -16.91
CA ALA A 318 6.12 -6.07 -15.87
C ALA A 318 6.28 -7.55 -15.48
N LEU A 319 6.48 -8.45 -16.44
CA LEU A 319 6.71 -9.87 -16.21
C LEU A 319 7.99 -10.11 -15.42
N VAL A 320 9.08 -9.38 -15.69
CA VAL A 320 10.32 -9.46 -14.89
C VAL A 320 10.04 -9.12 -13.42
N CYS A 321 9.29 -8.05 -13.18
CA CYS A 321 8.89 -7.65 -11.82
C CYS A 321 8.04 -8.74 -11.14
N LEU A 322 7.00 -9.22 -11.82
CA LEU A 322 6.10 -10.24 -11.28
C LEU A 322 6.82 -11.57 -10.99
N ASN A 323 7.72 -12.00 -11.87
CA ASN A 323 8.53 -13.19 -11.65
C ASN A 323 9.47 -13.02 -10.45
N GLY A 324 10.05 -11.82 -10.25
CA GLY A 324 10.85 -11.52 -9.07
C GLY A 324 10.04 -11.54 -7.77
N MET A 325 8.83 -10.99 -7.78
CA MET A 325 7.94 -10.99 -6.61
C MET A 325 7.43 -12.40 -6.29
N LEU A 326 7.12 -13.22 -7.29
CA LEU A 326 6.70 -14.60 -7.10
C LEU A 326 7.80 -15.52 -6.54
N LYS A 327 9.09 -15.19 -6.75
CA LYS A 327 10.19 -15.92 -6.12
C LYS A 327 10.20 -15.76 -4.59
N SER A 328 9.87 -14.57 -4.08
CA SER A 328 9.82 -14.31 -2.64
C SER A 328 8.45 -14.63 -2.03
N ARG A 329 7.37 -14.53 -2.82
CA ARG A 329 5.99 -14.73 -2.38
C ARG A 329 5.24 -15.71 -3.30
N PRO A 330 5.63 -17.00 -3.34
CA PRO A 330 5.08 -17.97 -4.30
C PRO A 330 3.62 -18.33 -4.05
N SER A 331 3.10 -18.10 -2.84
CA SER A 331 1.68 -18.37 -2.50
C SER A 331 0.76 -17.19 -2.77
N GLU A 332 1.29 -16.04 -3.22
CA GLU A 332 0.51 -14.82 -3.43
C GLU A 332 -0.31 -14.90 -4.73
N ARG A 333 -1.58 -15.24 -4.58
CA ARG A 333 -2.55 -15.45 -5.67
C ARG A 333 -2.69 -14.24 -6.60
N ALA A 334 -2.65 -13.02 -6.05
CA ALA A 334 -2.79 -11.79 -6.83
C ALA A 334 -1.70 -11.65 -7.89
N LEU A 335 -0.46 -12.05 -7.57
CA LEU A 335 0.67 -11.97 -8.50
C LEU A 335 0.49 -12.89 -9.71
N TYR A 336 -0.14 -14.07 -9.54
CA TYR A 336 -0.45 -14.94 -10.66
C TYR A 336 -1.48 -14.33 -11.60
N LEU A 337 -2.51 -13.66 -11.07
CA LEU A 337 -3.47 -12.95 -11.93
C LEU A 337 -2.81 -11.82 -12.71
N MET A 338 -2.02 -10.99 -12.03
CA MET A 338 -1.31 -9.88 -12.65
C MET A 338 -0.35 -10.35 -13.75
N ARG A 339 0.29 -11.52 -13.54
CA ARG A 339 1.15 -12.15 -14.55
C ARG A 339 0.37 -12.77 -15.69
N GLY A 340 -0.77 -13.39 -15.40
CA GLY A 340 -1.72 -13.85 -16.41
C GLY A 340 -2.24 -12.71 -17.29
N ASP A 341 -2.48 -11.53 -16.71
CA ASP A 341 -2.90 -10.34 -17.45
C ASP A 341 -1.82 -9.86 -18.41
N CYS A 342 -0.56 -9.83 -17.97
CA CYS A 342 0.58 -9.51 -18.82
C CYS A 342 0.73 -10.52 -19.98
N TYR A 343 0.66 -11.82 -19.69
CA TYR A 343 0.75 -12.85 -20.73
C TYR A 343 -0.39 -12.73 -21.74
N ARG A 344 -1.63 -12.47 -21.27
CA ARG A 344 -2.78 -12.23 -22.15
C ARG A 344 -2.59 -11.00 -23.03
N ALA A 345 -1.98 -9.94 -22.50
CA ALA A 345 -1.71 -8.72 -23.27
C ALA A 345 -0.58 -8.89 -24.31
N LEU A 346 0.25 -9.92 -24.15
CA LEU A 346 1.29 -10.35 -25.09
C LEU A 346 0.84 -11.49 -26.01
N ASP A 347 -0.46 -11.81 -26.04
CA ASP A 347 -1.04 -12.93 -26.78
C ASP A 347 -0.46 -14.32 -26.41
N GLU A 348 0.20 -14.45 -25.26
CA GLU A 348 0.70 -15.72 -24.71
C GLU A 348 -0.40 -16.44 -23.92
N TYR A 349 -1.48 -16.81 -24.61
CA TYR A 349 -2.71 -17.31 -23.99
C TYR A 349 -2.53 -18.59 -23.17
N GLU A 350 -1.64 -19.51 -23.55
CA GLU A 350 -1.36 -20.73 -22.79
C GLU A 350 -0.75 -20.42 -21.42
N LYS A 351 0.21 -19.49 -21.36
CA LYS A 351 0.84 -19.08 -20.10
C LYS A 351 -0.14 -18.30 -19.23
N ALA A 352 -0.95 -17.43 -19.84
CA ALA A 352 -2.02 -16.72 -19.13
C ALA A 352 -3.02 -17.69 -18.48
N LEU A 353 -3.48 -18.69 -19.23
CA LEU A 353 -4.42 -19.69 -18.75
C LEU A 353 -3.81 -20.55 -17.62
N ALA A 354 -2.53 -20.91 -17.73
CA ALA A 354 -1.81 -21.64 -16.69
C ALA A 354 -1.78 -20.86 -15.37
N ASP A 355 -1.57 -19.54 -15.41
CA ASP A 355 -1.59 -18.68 -14.22
C ASP A 355 -2.99 -18.45 -13.66
N TYR A 356 -3.99 -18.22 -14.51
CA TYR A 356 -5.38 -18.10 -14.03
C TYR A 356 -5.88 -19.38 -13.36
N ASN A 357 -5.48 -20.56 -13.87
CA ASN A 357 -5.86 -21.84 -13.29
C ASN A 357 -5.20 -22.12 -11.93
N ARG A 358 -4.15 -21.39 -11.54
CA ARG A 358 -3.58 -21.46 -10.19
C ARG A 358 -4.45 -20.79 -9.14
N VAL A 359 -5.53 -20.11 -9.53
CA VAL A 359 -6.41 -19.42 -8.58
C VAL A 359 -7.87 -19.91 -8.69
N PRO A 360 -8.18 -21.10 -8.15
CA PRO A 360 -9.48 -21.76 -8.35
C PRO A 360 -10.67 -20.97 -7.78
N ASP A 361 -10.49 -20.31 -6.63
CA ASP A 361 -11.57 -19.59 -5.93
C ASP A 361 -11.94 -18.26 -6.62
N LEU A 362 -11.03 -17.70 -7.42
CA LEU A 362 -11.18 -16.37 -8.03
C LEU A 362 -12.16 -16.39 -9.19
N VAL A 363 -12.17 -17.52 -9.90
CA VAL A 363 -13.10 -17.88 -10.96
C VAL A 363 -14.56 -17.65 -10.54
N MET A 364 -14.91 -17.83 -9.25
CA MET A 364 -16.30 -17.70 -8.82
C MET A 364 -16.72 -16.30 -8.34
N LYS A 365 -15.81 -15.40 -7.97
CA LYS A 365 -16.17 -14.10 -7.38
C LYS A 365 -15.83 -12.89 -8.26
N ASP A 366 -14.77 -12.97 -9.07
CA ASP A 366 -14.39 -11.89 -9.97
C ASP A 366 -14.85 -12.20 -11.41
N VAL A 367 -15.97 -11.60 -11.79
CA VAL A 367 -16.59 -11.77 -13.11
C VAL A 367 -15.63 -11.34 -14.23
N GLN A 368 -14.83 -10.29 -14.00
CA GLN A 368 -13.92 -9.76 -15.01
C GLN A 368 -12.77 -10.74 -15.25
N LYS A 369 -12.17 -11.29 -14.19
CA LYS A 369 -11.12 -12.32 -14.33
C LYS A 369 -11.63 -13.61 -14.95
N ARG A 370 -12.87 -14.00 -14.65
CA ARG A 370 -13.51 -15.13 -15.32
C ARG A 370 -13.70 -14.90 -16.81
N LYS A 371 -14.13 -13.71 -17.21
CA LYS A 371 -14.24 -13.29 -18.62
C LYS A 371 -12.89 -13.33 -19.34
N GLU A 372 -11.84 -12.82 -18.70
CA GLU A 372 -10.48 -12.82 -19.27
C GLU A 372 -9.95 -14.25 -19.47
N ARG A 373 -10.22 -15.16 -18.53
CA ARG A 373 -9.88 -16.58 -18.69
C ARG A 373 -10.72 -17.27 -19.78
N ALA A 374 -12.00 -16.95 -19.88
CA ALA A 374 -12.87 -17.45 -20.94
C ALA A 374 -12.37 -17.02 -22.33
N GLU A 375 -11.90 -15.77 -22.45
CA GLU A 375 -11.29 -15.25 -23.67
C GLU A 375 -9.99 -16.00 -24.01
N CYS A 376 -9.11 -16.27 -23.05
CA CYS A 376 -7.92 -17.09 -23.29
C CYS A 376 -8.31 -18.48 -23.84
N ASN A 377 -9.33 -19.13 -23.27
CA ASN A 377 -9.83 -20.41 -23.81
C ASN A 377 -10.39 -20.27 -25.24
N TYR A 378 -11.10 -19.18 -25.54
CA TYR A 378 -11.60 -18.91 -26.89
C TYR A 378 -10.46 -18.78 -27.91
N GLN A 379 -9.44 -17.98 -27.59
CA GLN A 379 -8.28 -17.76 -28.47
C GLN A 379 -7.46 -19.04 -28.70
N LEU A 380 -7.39 -19.92 -27.70
CA LEU A 380 -6.76 -21.24 -27.83
C LEU A 380 -7.63 -22.30 -28.54
N GLY A 381 -8.87 -21.96 -28.92
CA GLY A 381 -9.81 -22.90 -29.55
C GLY A 381 -10.48 -23.88 -28.57
N HIS A 382 -10.29 -23.70 -27.26
CA HIS A 382 -10.99 -24.44 -26.20
C HIS A 382 -12.42 -23.92 -26.02
N PHE A 383 -13.21 -24.00 -27.10
CA PHE A 383 -14.54 -23.40 -27.17
C PHE A 383 -15.54 -23.99 -26.18
N SER A 384 -15.38 -25.27 -25.80
CA SER A 384 -16.24 -25.94 -24.82
C SER A 384 -16.06 -25.34 -23.42
N GLU A 385 -14.82 -25.18 -23.00
CA GLU A 385 -14.43 -24.56 -21.74
C GLU A 385 -14.81 -23.08 -21.71
N ALA A 386 -14.51 -22.35 -22.80
CA ALA A 386 -14.89 -20.95 -22.94
C ALA A 386 -16.41 -20.76 -22.82
N ALA A 387 -17.22 -21.59 -23.48
CA ALA A 387 -18.68 -21.52 -23.40
C ALA A 387 -19.20 -21.74 -21.97
N LYS A 388 -18.62 -22.68 -21.21
CA LYS A 388 -18.99 -22.92 -19.80
C LYS A 388 -18.64 -21.72 -18.91
N GLU A 389 -17.47 -21.13 -19.12
CA GLU A 389 -17.06 -19.94 -18.35
C GLU A 389 -17.94 -18.73 -18.66
N PHE A 390 -18.28 -18.50 -19.94
CA PHE A 390 -19.20 -17.42 -20.31
C PHE A 390 -20.62 -17.68 -19.78
N ASP A 391 -21.09 -18.93 -19.74
CA ASP A 391 -22.37 -19.27 -19.12
C ASP A 391 -22.40 -18.90 -17.63
N ALA A 392 -21.31 -19.23 -16.91
CA ALA A 392 -21.16 -18.86 -15.51
C ALA A 392 -21.05 -17.34 -15.31
N VAL A 393 -20.36 -16.61 -16.21
CA VAL A 393 -20.35 -15.13 -16.23
C VAL A 393 -21.75 -14.57 -16.43
N ASN A 394 -22.48 -15.07 -17.43
CA ASN A 394 -23.82 -14.60 -17.78
C ASN A 394 -24.87 -14.91 -16.69
N SER A 395 -24.65 -15.95 -15.90
CA SER A 395 -25.50 -16.29 -14.74
C SER A 395 -25.36 -15.29 -13.59
N ILE A 396 -24.21 -14.61 -13.48
CA ILE A 396 -23.93 -13.60 -12.45
C ILE A 396 -24.26 -12.20 -12.97
N GLN A 397 -23.73 -11.86 -14.14
CA GLN A 397 -23.88 -10.56 -14.79
C GLN A 397 -24.27 -10.75 -16.26
N PRO A 398 -25.58 -10.87 -16.56
CA PRO A 398 -26.04 -11.04 -17.93
C PRO A 398 -25.78 -9.77 -18.73
N THR A 399 -24.93 -9.87 -19.75
CA THR A 399 -24.60 -8.76 -20.66
C THR A 399 -24.76 -9.21 -22.11
N GLY A 400 -25.07 -8.27 -23.01
CA GLY A 400 -25.15 -8.59 -24.43
C GLY A 400 -23.83 -9.16 -24.97
N GLU A 401 -22.71 -8.58 -24.54
CA GLU A 401 -21.35 -9.03 -24.87
C GLU A 401 -21.03 -10.44 -24.36
N GLY A 402 -21.42 -10.76 -23.12
CA GLY A 402 -21.19 -12.10 -22.56
C GLY A 402 -21.99 -13.19 -23.28
N TYR A 403 -23.26 -12.92 -23.63
CA TYR A 403 -24.06 -13.85 -24.42
C TYR A 403 -23.60 -13.97 -25.86
N GLU A 404 -23.07 -12.89 -26.45
CA GLU A 404 -22.51 -12.94 -27.79
C GLU A 404 -21.24 -13.80 -27.85
N ARG A 405 -20.33 -13.63 -26.88
CA ARG A 405 -19.12 -14.46 -26.77
C ARG A 405 -19.45 -15.93 -26.52
N GLN A 406 -20.42 -16.23 -25.66
CA GLN A 406 -20.94 -17.59 -25.47
C GLN A 406 -21.51 -18.14 -26.79
N GLY A 407 -22.29 -17.33 -27.52
CA GLY A 407 -22.85 -17.68 -28.82
C GLY A 407 -21.79 -18.02 -29.86
N ARG A 408 -20.71 -17.25 -29.94
CA ARG A 408 -19.57 -17.54 -30.83
C ARG A 408 -18.87 -18.84 -30.50
N CYS A 409 -18.65 -19.13 -29.20
CA CYS A 409 -18.09 -20.41 -28.77
C CYS A 409 -18.97 -21.58 -29.25
N LEU A 410 -20.30 -21.44 -29.10
CA LEU A 410 -21.26 -22.46 -29.52
C LEU A 410 -21.34 -22.59 -31.06
N LEU A 411 -21.20 -21.49 -31.80
CA LEU A 411 -21.08 -21.51 -33.27
C LEU A 411 -19.85 -22.30 -33.73
N ALA A 412 -18.70 -22.07 -33.08
CA ALA A 412 -17.46 -22.79 -33.37
C ALA A 412 -17.58 -24.29 -33.06
N LEU A 413 -18.33 -24.65 -32.02
CA LEU A 413 -18.69 -26.04 -31.68
C LEU A 413 -19.82 -26.63 -32.55
N GLN A 414 -20.32 -25.90 -33.54
CA GLN A 414 -21.45 -26.29 -34.40
C GLN A 414 -22.77 -26.56 -33.65
N ARG A 415 -22.92 -26.05 -32.42
CA ARG A 415 -24.13 -26.14 -31.60
C ARG A 415 -25.09 -25.00 -31.92
N TYR A 416 -25.51 -24.92 -33.19
CA TYR A 416 -26.18 -23.75 -33.75
C TYR A 416 -27.49 -23.37 -33.05
N LYS A 417 -28.31 -24.34 -32.62
CA LYS A 417 -29.57 -24.06 -31.92
C LYS A 417 -29.34 -23.35 -30.58
N GLU A 418 -28.32 -23.79 -29.83
CA GLU A 418 -27.97 -23.18 -28.54
C GLU A 418 -27.29 -21.82 -28.74
N ALA A 419 -26.43 -21.71 -29.76
CA ALA A 419 -25.85 -20.44 -30.17
C ALA A 419 -26.95 -19.42 -30.50
N LEU A 420 -27.99 -19.81 -31.23
CA LEU A 420 -29.09 -18.93 -31.58
C LEU A 420 -29.83 -18.38 -30.35
N VAL A 421 -30.04 -19.20 -29.32
CA VAL A 421 -30.66 -18.75 -28.05
C VAL A 421 -29.79 -17.68 -27.39
N CYS A 422 -28.47 -17.90 -27.31
CA CYS A 422 -27.52 -16.96 -26.72
C CYS A 422 -27.45 -15.65 -27.53
N LEU A 423 -27.26 -15.74 -28.85
CA LEU A 423 -27.19 -14.59 -29.75
C LEU A 423 -28.49 -13.80 -29.78
N SER A 424 -29.65 -14.46 -29.67
CA SER A 424 -30.94 -13.79 -29.54
C SER A 424 -31.06 -13.02 -28.22
N ARG A 425 -30.51 -13.55 -27.11
CA ARG A 425 -30.40 -12.81 -25.84
C ARG A 425 -29.46 -11.62 -25.99
N ALA A 426 -28.32 -11.80 -26.67
CA ALA A 426 -27.35 -10.74 -26.91
C ALA A 426 -27.98 -9.55 -27.66
N VAL A 427 -28.69 -9.81 -28.76
CA VAL A 427 -29.40 -8.78 -29.53
C VAL A 427 -30.52 -8.13 -28.70
N ARG A 428 -31.27 -8.88 -27.89
CA ARG A 428 -32.30 -8.28 -27.02
C ARG A 428 -31.72 -7.33 -25.97
N LEU A 429 -30.57 -7.68 -25.39
CA LEU A 429 -29.89 -6.85 -24.39
C LEU A 429 -29.17 -5.65 -25.01
N THR A 430 -28.74 -5.75 -26.27
CA THR A 430 -28.03 -4.68 -26.96
C THR A 430 -28.47 -4.59 -28.43
N PRO A 431 -29.66 -4.06 -28.71
CA PRO A 431 -30.31 -4.16 -30.02
C PRO A 431 -29.66 -3.33 -31.13
N LEU A 432 -28.84 -2.33 -30.78
CA LEU A 432 -28.20 -1.42 -31.75
C LEU A 432 -26.77 -1.83 -32.14
N LYS A 433 -26.31 -3.02 -31.72
CA LYS A 433 -24.96 -3.48 -32.03
C LYS A 433 -24.99 -4.36 -33.30
N ALA A 434 -24.60 -3.76 -34.43
CA ALA A 434 -24.61 -4.40 -35.75
C ALA A 434 -23.91 -5.77 -35.76
N ASP A 435 -22.77 -5.88 -35.08
CA ASP A 435 -22.01 -7.13 -34.97
C ASP A 435 -22.82 -8.26 -34.35
N PHE A 436 -23.63 -7.97 -33.31
CA PHE A 436 -24.43 -9.00 -32.63
C PHE A 436 -25.56 -9.50 -33.54
N VAL A 437 -26.20 -8.58 -34.27
CA VAL A 437 -27.24 -8.91 -35.25
C VAL A 437 -26.64 -9.72 -36.39
N ALA A 438 -25.48 -9.33 -36.91
CA ALA A 438 -24.79 -10.07 -37.96
C ALA A 438 -24.34 -11.47 -37.51
N THR A 439 -23.82 -11.63 -36.29
CA THR A 439 -23.44 -12.95 -35.74
C THR A 439 -24.68 -13.85 -35.57
N ARG A 440 -25.83 -13.28 -35.17
CA ARG A 440 -27.10 -14.02 -35.17
C ARG A 440 -27.55 -14.38 -36.59
N GLY A 441 -27.38 -13.47 -37.55
CA GLY A 441 -27.61 -13.73 -38.97
C GLY A 441 -26.76 -14.87 -39.52
N ASP A 442 -25.47 -14.94 -39.17
CA ASP A 442 -24.61 -16.07 -39.54
C ASP A 442 -25.08 -17.38 -38.89
N CYS A 443 -25.56 -17.33 -37.64
CA CYS A 443 -26.16 -18.48 -36.98
C CYS A 443 -27.41 -18.99 -37.73
N TYR A 444 -28.33 -18.10 -38.11
CA TYR A 444 -29.50 -18.46 -38.93
C TYR A 444 -29.09 -19.06 -40.28
N ARG A 445 -28.06 -18.49 -40.93
CA ARG A 445 -27.54 -19.00 -42.20
C ARG A 445 -26.99 -20.42 -42.05
N ARG A 446 -26.26 -20.71 -40.97
CA ARG A 446 -25.76 -22.07 -40.66
C ARG A 446 -26.86 -23.06 -40.27
N LEU A 447 -28.01 -22.56 -39.80
CA LEU A 447 -29.23 -23.33 -39.59
C LEU A 447 -30.09 -23.50 -40.86
N HIS A 448 -29.65 -22.95 -42.00
CA HIS A 448 -30.41 -22.88 -43.26
C HIS A 448 -31.70 -22.05 -43.19
N GLU A 449 -31.84 -21.19 -42.18
CA GLU A 449 -32.93 -20.23 -42.05
C GLU A 449 -32.60 -18.93 -42.78
N TYR A 450 -32.47 -19.01 -44.11
CA TYR A 450 -31.93 -17.93 -44.93
C TYR A 450 -32.80 -16.66 -44.92
N THR A 451 -34.10 -16.76 -44.69
CA THR A 451 -35.01 -15.60 -44.58
C THR A 451 -34.74 -14.77 -43.34
N HIS A 452 -34.56 -15.42 -42.18
CA HIS A 452 -34.17 -14.76 -40.93
C HIS A 452 -32.75 -14.17 -41.03
N ALA A 453 -31.81 -14.94 -41.62
CA ALA A 453 -30.45 -14.48 -41.84
C ALA A 453 -30.39 -13.24 -42.74
N LEU A 454 -31.15 -13.23 -43.85
CA LEU A 454 -31.23 -12.09 -44.77
C LEU A 454 -31.72 -10.83 -44.07
N LYS A 455 -32.73 -10.97 -43.20
CA LYS A 455 -33.24 -9.84 -42.39
C LYS A 455 -32.15 -9.32 -41.46
N ASP A 456 -31.51 -10.18 -40.68
CA ASP A 456 -30.47 -9.79 -39.73
C ASP A 456 -29.26 -9.13 -40.43
N PHE A 457 -28.81 -9.64 -41.58
CA PHE A 457 -27.75 -8.98 -42.33
C PHE A 457 -28.18 -7.63 -42.92
N SER A 458 -29.44 -7.51 -43.37
CA SER A 458 -29.98 -6.23 -43.84
C SER A 458 -30.06 -5.20 -42.72
N ASP A 459 -30.52 -5.61 -41.54
CA ASP A 459 -30.58 -4.75 -40.35
C ASP A 459 -29.15 -4.33 -39.91
N ALA A 460 -28.19 -5.27 -39.93
CA ALA A 460 -26.79 -4.97 -39.63
C ALA A 460 -26.17 -3.96 -40.62
N MET A 461 -26.52 -4.05 -41.90
CA MET A 461 -26.10 -3.08 -42.93
C MET A 461 -26.70 -1.69 -42.69
N VAL A 462 -27.94 -1.59 -42.20
CA VAL A 462 -28.53 -0.28 -41.84
C VAL A 462 -27.78 0.33 -40.65
N LEU A 463 -27.38 -0.48 -39.67
CA LEU A 463 -26.65 -0.01 -38.49
C LEU A 463 -25.20 0.38 -38.78
N LYS A 464 -24.53 -0.31 -39.71
CA LYS A 464 -23.15 -0.06 -40.14
C LYS A 464 -23.03 -0.28 -41.66
N PRO A 465 -23.31 0.76 -42.47
CA PRO A 465 -23.35 0.66 -43.93
C PRO A 465 -22.01 0.32 -44.58
N ASP A 466 -20.90 0.76 -43.97
CA ASP A 466 -19.56 0.62 -44.56
C ASP A 466 -18.96 -0.78 -44.39
N ASN A 467 -19.59 -1.66 -43.60
CA ASN A 467 -19.06 -2.98 -43.35
C ASN A 467 -19.48 -3.98 -44.42
N MET A 468 -18.60 -4.18 -45.41
CA MET A 468 -18.79 -5.12 -46.51
C MET A 468 -18.97 -6.58 -46.06
N ILE A 469 -18.64 -6.89 -44.80
CA ILE A 469 -18.84 -8.22 -44.23
C ILE A 469 -20.35 -8.57 -44.23
N TYR A 470 -21.20 -7.62 -43.83
CA TYR A 470 -22.64 -7.86 -43.76
C TYR A 470 -23.27 -7.92 -45.15
N VAL A 471 -22.77 -7.11 -46.09
CA VAL A 471 -23.18 -7.14 -47.51
C VAL A 471 -22.91 -8.51 -48.11
N PHE A 472 -21.72 -9.04 -47.89
CA PHE A 472 -21.35 -10.38 -48.34
C PHE A 472 -22.24 -11.46 -47.69
N GLY A 473 -22.47 -11.37 -46.37
CA GLY A 473 -23.38 -12.27 -45.65
C GLY A 473 -24.81 -12.26 -46.19
N ARG A 474 -25.34 -11.08 -46.57
CA ARG A 474 -26.63 -10.93 -47.24
C ARG A 474 -26.62 -11.55 -48.64
N GLY A 475 -25.57 -11.31 -49.42
CA GLY A 475 -25.38 -11.91 -50.75
C GLY A 475 -25.39 -13.44 -50.72
N LEU A 476 -24.72 -14.05 -49.72
CA LEU A 476 -24.77 -15.50 -49.49
C LEU A 476 -26.22 -15.98 -49.26
N CYS A 477 -26.97 -15.30 -48.40
CA CYS A 477 -28.37 -15.68 -48.12
C CYS A 477 -29.27 -15.50 -49.35
N LEU A 478 -29.08 -14.44 -50.14
CA LEU A 478 -29.82 -14.21 -51.38
C LEU A 478 -29.55 -15.31 -52.42
N ALA A 479 -28.30 -15.76 -52.55
CA ALA A 479 -27.92 -16.82 -53.48
C ALA A 479 -28.54 -18.19 -53.12
N GLU A 480 -28.67 -18.49 -51.83
CA GLU A 480 -29.34 -19.71 -51.33
C GLU A 480 -30.86 -19.64 -51.52
N LEU A 481 -31.45 -18.44 -51.42
CA LEU A 481 -32.86 -18.20 -51.73
C LEU A 481 -33.17 -18.14 -53.25
N GLY A 482 -32.18 -18.35 -54.12
CA GLY A 482 -32.33 -18.31 -55.58
C GLY A 482 -32.42 -16.90 -56.18
N ARG A 483 -32.28 -15.85 -55.37
CA ARG A 483 -32.28 -14.43 -55.80
C ARG A 483 -30.91 -14.02 -56.35
N ASN A 484 -30.44 -14.78 -57.35
CA ASN A 484 -29.06 -14.69 -57.86
C ASN A 484 -28.69 -13.31 -58.40
N ALA A 485 -29.62 -12.60 -59.06
CA ALA A 485 -29.37 -11.26 -59.60
C ALA A 485 -29.05 -10.22 -58.50
N GLU A 486 -29.71 -10.32 -57.34
CA GLU A 486 -29.46 -9.45 -56.19
C GLU A 486 -28.18 -9.87 -55.46
N ALA A 487 -27.95 -11.18 -55.32
CA ALA A 487 -26.71 -11.70 -54.76
C ALA A 487 -25.48 -11.21 -55.54
N ILE A 488 -25.54 -11.19 -56.88
CA ILE A 488 -24.46 -10.66 -57.74
C ILE A 488 -24.15 -9.19 -57.44
N LYS A 489 -25.17 -8.35 -57.19
CA LYS A 489 -24.97 -6.95 -56.81
C LYS A 489 -24.23 -6.84 -55.47
N ASP A 490 -24.66 -7.62 -54.48
CA ASP A 490 -24.05 -7.63 -53.15
C ASP A 490 -22.61 -8.17 -53.18
N PHE A 491 -22.34 -9.23 -53.93
CA PHE A 491 -20.98 -9.73 -54.10
C PHE A 491 -20.08 -8.72 -54.83
N THR A 492 -20.62 -8.00 -55.83
CA THR A 492 -19.87 -6.94 -56.51
C THR A 492 -19.50 -5.81 -55.56
N ALA A 493 -20.40 -5.40 -54.67
CA ALA A 493 -20.10 -4.43 -53.63
C ALA A 493 -19.06 -4.96 -52.62
N ALA A 494 -19.21 -6.22 -52.20
CA ALA A 494 -18.30 -6.86 -51.24
C ALA A 494 -16.85 -6.98 -51.73
N MET A 495 -16.62 -7.03 -53.05
CA MET A 495 -15.29 -7.06 -53.65
C MET A 495 -14.44 -5.81 -53.37
N SER A 496 -15.06 -4.71 -52.91
CA SER A 496 -14.31 -3.53 -52.47
C SER A 496 -13.44 -3.80 -51.23
N ASN A 497 -13.71 -4.87 -50.47
CA ASN A 497 -12.88 -5.31 -49.36
C ASN A 497 -11.85 -6.36 -49.84
N PRO A 498 -10.53 -6.09 -49.74
CA PRO A 498 -9.47 -7.02 -50.20
C PRO A 498 -9.53 -8.40 -49.53
N HIS A 499 -9.91 -8.49 -48.25
CA HIS A 499 -10.02 -9.77 -47.53
C HIS A 499 -11.18 -10.62 -48.04
N LEU A 500 -12.19 -9.99 -48.65
CA LEU A 500 -13.35 -10.66 -49.24
C LEU A 500 -13.20 -10.96 -50.72
N LEU A 501 -12.30 -10.27 -51.41
CA LEU A 501 -12.23 -10.25 -52.88
C LEU A 501 -12.25 -11.65 -53.50
N SER A 502 -11.35 -12.55 -53.05
CA SER A 502 -11.27 -13.90 -53.60
C SER A 502 -12.59 -14.66 -53.42
N ARG A 503 -13.16 -14.62 -52.20
CA ARG A 503 -14.39 -15.33 -51.88
C ARG A 503 -15.61 -14.73 -52.57
N ALA A 504 -15.72 -13.41 -52.59
CA ALA A 504 -16.78 -12.68 -53.29
C ALA A 504 -16.80 -13.02 -54.78
N CYS A 505 -15.63 -13.08 -55.44
CA CYS A 505 -15.52 -13.53 -56.83
C CYS A 505 -16.02 -14.98 -57.00
N LEU A 506 -15.64 -15.91 -56.12
CA LEU A 506 -16.10 -17.30 -56.22
C LEU A 506 -17.61 -17.44 -56.06
N GLU A 507 -18.20 -16.77 -55.07
CA GLU A 507 -19.64 -16.85 -54.83
C GLU A 507 -20.42 -16.11 -55.93
N ARG A 508 -19.87 -15.03 -56.49
CA ARG A 508 -20.44 -14.35 -57.67
C ARG A 508 -20.37 -15.19 -58.92
N ALA A 509 -19.28 -15.92 -59.15
CA ALA A 509 -19.16 -16.88 -60.25
C ALA A 509 -20.25 -17.96 -60.18
N ARG A 510 -20.48 -18.52 -58.98
CA ARG A 510 -21.55 -19.50 -58.74
C ARG A 510 -22.93 -18.92 -59.02
N ALA A 511 -23.17 -17.67 -58.63
CA ALA A 511 -24.42 -16.99 -58.93
C ALA A 511 -24.57 -16.73 -60.46
N TYR A 512 -23.49 -16.39 -61.17
CA TYR A 512 -23.49 -16.26 -62.63
C TYR A 512 -23.78 -17.59 -63.35
N ASP A 513 -23.21 -18.70 -62.89
CA ASP A 513 -23.52 -20.03 -63.44
C ASP A 513 -25.02 -20.34 -63.33
N LYS A 514 -25.62 -20.04 -62.18
CA LYS A 514 -27.05 -20.28 -61.92
C LYS A 514 -27.97 -19.45 -62.85
N ILE A 515 -27.51 -18.32 -63.37
CA ILE A 515 -28.28 -17.49 -64.33
C ILE A 515 -27.84 -17.68 -65.80
N GLY A 516 -26.92 -18.62 -66.07
CA GLY A 516 -26.46 -18.97 -67.43
C GLY A 516 -25.32 -18.12 -67.99
N GLU A 517 -24.74 -17.20 -67.20
CA GLU A 517 -23.71 -16.24 -67.61
C GLU A 517 -22.29 -16.83 -67.48
N LYS A 518 -22.02 -17.91 -68.23
CA LYS A 518 -20.80 -18.73 -68.09
C LYS A 518 -19.49 -17.96 -68.29
N THR A 519 -19.44 -17.00 -69.21
CA THR A 519 -18.23 -16.22 -69.50
C THR A 519 -17.84 -15.30 -68.34
N LYS A 520 -18.82 -14.67 -67.69
CA LYS A 520 -18.61 -13.86 -66.47
C LYS A 520 -18.18 -14.73 -65.29
N ALA A 521 -18.77 -15.93 -65.16
CA ALA A 521 -18.36 -16.89 -64.14
C ALA A 521 -16.90 -17.34 -64.29
N GLU A 522 -16.45 -17.63 -65.52
CA GLU A 522 -15.04 -17.98 -65.79
C GLU A 522 -14.07 -16.84 -65.48
N ALA A 523 -14.44 -15.60 -65.81
CA ALA A 523 -13.64 -14.42 -65.47
C ALA A 523 -13.49 -14.27 -63.96
N ASP A 524 -14.58 -14.42 -63.19
CA ASP A 524 -14.57 -14.33 -61.74
C ASP A 524 -13.76 -15.46 -61.07
N ARG A 525 -13.80 -16.69 -61.60
CA ARG A 525 -12.95 -17.79 -61.09
C ARG A 525 -11.47 -17.50 -61.29
N LYS A 526 -11.08 -16.93 -62.43
CA LYS A 526 -9.69 -16.50 -62.67
C LYS A 526 -9.28 -15.38 -61.72
N ALA A 527 -10.15 -14.38 -61.52
CA ALA A 527 -9.93 -13.28 -60.58
C ALA A 527 -9.77 -13.79 -59.13
N ALA A 528 -10.59 -14.76 -58.73
CA ALA A 528 -10.50 -15.38 -57.42
C ALA A 528 -9.15 -16.12 -57.19
N GLN A 529 -8.67 -16.85 -58.19
CA GLN A 529 -7.37 -17.54 -58.14
C GLN A 529 -6.19 -16.57 -58.03
N SER A 530 -6.25 -15.41 -58.69
CA SER A 530 -5.24 -14.37 -58.51
C SER A 530 -5.28 -13.74 -57.12
N ALA A 531 -6.47 -13.64 -56.52
CA ALA A 531 -6.65 -13.06 -55.18
C ALA A 531 -6.38 -14.04 -54.02
N SER A 532 -6.53 -15.36 -54.21
CA SER A 532 -6.32 -16.34 -53.13
C SER A 532 -4.86 -16.51 -52.73
N LYS A 533 -3.92 -15.99 -53.52
CA LYS A 533 -2.49 -15.94 -53.14
C LYS A 533 -2.20 -14.91 -52.04
N SER A 534 -3.15 -14.05 -51.66
CA SER A 534 -2.89 -12.94 -50.74
C SER A 534 -3.56 -13.01 -49.38
N VAL A 535 -4.64 -13.79 -49.16
CA VAL A 535 -5.34 -13.82 -47.85
C VAL A 535 -6.15 -15.13 -47.70
N GLU A 536 -5.89 -15.91 -46.65
CA GLU A 536 -6.85 -16.86 -46.07
C GLU A 536 -7.29 -16.29 -44.72
N ASP A 537 -8.60 -16.18 -44.45
CA ASP A 537 -9.11 -16.22 -43.07
C ASP A 537 -10.63 -16.38 -42.96
N ASP A 538 -11.04 -16.93 -41.82
CA ASP A 538 -12.39 -17.28 -41.41
C ASP A 538 -13.16 -16.01 -40.94
N PHE A 539 -14.21 -15.66 -41.68
CA PHE A 539 -14.83 -14.34 -41.76
C PHE A 539 -15.46 -13.74 -40.48
N PHE A 540 -15.74 -14.59 -39.49
CA PHE A 540 -16.40 -14.21 -38.24
C PHE A 540 -15.65 -14.71 -36.99
N ARG A 541 -14.34 -15.02 -37.09
CA ARG A 541 -13.53 -15.37 -35.91
C ARG A 541 -13.46 -14.22 -34.89
#